data_AF-A0A810E5D6-F1
#
_entry.id   AF-A0A810E5D6-F1
#
_cell.length_a   1.000
_cell.length_b   1.000
_cell.length_c   1.000
_cell.angle_alpha   90.00
_cell.angle_beta   90.00
_cell.angle_gamma   90.00
#
_symmetry.space_group_name_H-M   'P 1'
#
loop_
_entity.id
_entity.type
_entity.pdbx_description
1 polymer ?
#
loop_
_entity_poly.entity_id
_entity_poly.type
_entity_poly.pdbx_seq_one_letter_code
_entity_poly.pdbx_strand_id
1 'polypeptide(L)'
;MLLAERDKVGFYTSSNLKDWEYTSSFVRQDIGIIECPDLFQLNVDDNSDNKKWVLMIGGNGFNYGLTTGSSYFVGDFDGREFHAETPVKWLE
;
A
#
# COMPACT_ATOMS: atom_id res chain seq x y z
N MET A 1 6.79 8.63 -3.97
CA MET A 1 7.53 7.85 -2.97
C MET A 1 6.55 7.38 -1.91
N LEU A 2 6.68 6.14 -1.48
CA LEU A 2 5.97 5.60 -0.33
C LEU A 2 6.95 5.55 0.84
N LEU A 3 6.51 5.94 2.02
CA LEU A 3 7.33 5.87 3.24
C LEU A 3 6.57 5.11 4.33
N ALA A 4 7.20 4.10 4.90
CA ALA A 4 6.70 3.44 6.10
C ALA A 4 6.88 4.36 7.31
N GLU A 5 5.77 4.75 7.95
CA GLU A 5 5.74 5.68 9.07
C GLU A 5 5.02 5.03 10.26
N ARG A 6 5.56 3.91 10.74
CA ARG A 6 5.03 3.10 11.84
C ARG A 6 3.67 2.46 11.54
N ASP A 7 2.56 3.19 11.68
CA ASP A 7 1.18 2.69 11.50
C ASP A 7 0.53 3.19 10.22
N LYS A 8 1.29 3.86 9.35
CA LYS A 8 0.80 4.31 8.04
C LYS A 8 1.86 4.22 6.95
N VAL A 9 1.40 4.21 5.71
CA VAL A 9 2.20 4.56 4.53
C VAL A 9 1.96 6.02 4.21
N GLY A 10 3.00 6.84 4.23
CA GLY A 10 2.97 8.20 3.70
C GLY A 10 3.21 8.22 2.19
N PHE A 11 2.42 9.00 1.47
CA PHE A 11 2.57 9.24 0.04
C PHE A 11 3.21 10.60 -0.18
N TYR A 12 4.23 10.62 -1.03
CA TYR A 12 4.99 11.82 -1.35
C TYR A 12 5.18 11.97 -2.87
N THR A 13 5.05 13.19 -3.38
CA THR A 13 5.30 13.53 -4.78
C THR A 13 6.53 14.43 -4.91
N SER A 14 7.27 14.29 -6.01
CA SER A 14 8.40 15.14 -6.34
C SER A 14 8.53 15.30 -7.84
N SER A 15 8.83 16.51 -8.30
CA SER A 15 9.13 16.81 -9.70
C SER A 15 10.63 16.66 -10.03
N ASN A 16 11.50 16.56 -9.03
CA ASN A 16 12.97 16.57 -9.21
C ASN A 16 13.71 15.50 -8.41
N LEU A 17 12.98 14.63 -7.70
CA LEU A 17 13.48 13.54 -6.83
C LEU A 17 14.31 13.99 -5.62
N LYS A 18 14.37 15.30 -5.34
CA LYS A 18 15.11 15.91 -4.22
C LYS A 18 14.15 16.54 -3.21
N ASP A 19 13.23 17.36 -3.71
CA ASP A 19 12.22 18.05 -2.92
C ASP A 19 10.93 17.23 -2.95
N TRP A 20 10.48 16.78 -1.79
CA TRP A 20 9.33 15.90 -1.65
C TRP A 20 8.20 16.59 -0.88
N GLU A 21 6.99 16.59 -1.44
CA GLU A 21 5.77 17.07 -0.82
C GLU A 21 4.94 15.89 -0.32
N TYR A 22 4.54 15.90 0.94
CA TYR A 22 3.57 14.95 1.48
C TYR A 22 2.19 15.20 0.87
N THR A 23 1.55 14.15 0.35
CA THR A 23 0.23 14.27 -0.29
C THR A 23 -0.89 13.64 0.53
N SER A 24 -0.69 12.42 1.02
CA SER A 24 -1.70 11.67 1.76
C SER A 24 -1.07 10.57 2.60
N SER A 25 -1.90 9.80 3.32
CA SER A 25 -1.46 8.58 3.98
C SER A 25 -2.52 7.50 3.99
N PHE A 26 -2.08 6.25 3.95
CA PHE A 26 -2.90 5.07 4.21
C PHE A 26 -2.58 4.52 5.60
N VAL A 27 -3.48 4.71 6.57
CA VAL A 27 -3.29 4.35 7.98
C VAL A 27 -3.86 2.96 8.27
N ARG A 28 -3.09 2.10 8.94
CA ARG A 28 -3.47 0.76 9.39
C ARG A 28 -2.85 0.43 10.74
N GLN A 29 -3.67 0.42 11.78
CA GLN A 29 -3.23 0.14 13.15
C GLN A 29 -3.34 -1.34 13.53
N ASP A 30 -4.01 -2.12 12.70
CA ASP A 30 -4.36 -3.50 12.94
C ASP A 30 -3.32 -4.50 12.39
N ILE A 31 -2.36 -4.03 11.58
CA ILE A 31 -1.31 -4.84 10.93
C ILE A 31 0.09 -4.66 11.56
N GLY A 32 0.16 -4.05 12.74
CA GLY A 32 1.42 -3.81 13.46
C GLY A 32 2.29 -2.71 12.83
N ILE A 33 3.61 -2.84 12.96
CA ILE A 33 4.56 -1.92 12.33
C ILE A 33 4.57 -2.20 10.83
N ILE A 34 4.27 -1.16 10.04
CA ILE A 34 4.30 -1.17 8.59
C ILE A 34 5.73 -1.04 8.10
N GLU A 35 6.11 -1.89 7.14
CA GLU A 35 7.42 -1.92 6.52
C GLU A 35 7.29 -2.14 5.00
N CYS A 36 8.35 -1.83 4.25
CA CYS A 36 8.49 -2.19 2.83
C CYS A 36 7.24 -1.93 1.94
N PRO A 37 6.70 -0.70 1.90
CA PRO A 37 5.55 -0.40 1.06
C PRO A 37 5.91 -0.44 -0.43
N ASP A 38 5.00 -1.00 -1.23
CA ASP A 38 5.09 -1.05 -2.69
C ASP A 38 3.73 -0.71 -3.31
N LEU A 39 3.73 -0.04 -4.46
CA LEU A 39 2.52 0.37 -5.17
C LEU A 39 2.70 0.17 -6.67
N PHE A 40 1.89 -0.70 -7.23
CA PHE A 40 1.97 -1.08 -8.64
C PHE A 40 0.59 -1.38 -9.22
N GLN A 41 0.52 -1.42 -10.55
CA GLN A 41 -0.69 -1.86 -11.27
C GLN A 41 -0.55 -3.30 -11.73
N LEU A 42 -1.64 -4.07 -11.63
CA LEU A 42 -1.76 -5.40 -12.22
C LEU A 42 -2.98 -5.49 -13.13
N ASN A 43 -2.86 -6.30 -14.18
CA ASN A 43 -3.97 -6.68 -15.05
C ASN A 43 -4.88 -7.64 -14.29
N VAL A 44 -6.18 -7.41 -14.34
CA VAL A 44 -7.19 -8.32 -13.80
C VAL A 44 -7.49 -9.37 -14.84
N ASP A 45 -7.39 -10.66 -14.47
CA ASP A 45 -7.66 -11.80 -15.35
C ASP A 45 -6.90 -11.72 -16.69
N ASP A 46 -5.62 -11.31 -16.64
CA ASP A 46 -4.73 -11.09 -17.78
C ASP A 46 -5.23 -10.08 -18.83
N ASN A 47 -6.26 -9.28 -18.52
CA ASN A 47 -6.79 -8.25 -19.40
C ASN A 47 -6.01 -6.93 -19.24
N SER A 48 -5.26 -6.52 -20.26
CA SER A 48 -4.49 -5.26 -20.24
C SER A 48 -5.34 -3.99 -20.18
N ASP A 49 -6.62 -4.07 -20.58
CA ASP A 49 -7.54 -2.94 -20.55
C ASP A 49 -8.26 -2.80 -19.19
N ASN A 50 -8.09 -3.80 -18.31
CA ASN A 50 -8.64 -3.79 -16.95
C ASN A 50 -7.50 -3.91 -15.93
N LYS A 51 -7.07 -2.78 -15.37
CA LYS A 51 -6.00 -2.73 -14.38
C LYS A 51 -6.50 -2.23 -13.05
N LYS A 52 -5.94 -2.76 -11.97
CA LYS A 52 -6.16 -2.25 -10.60
C LYS A 52 -4.85 -1.92 -9.93
N TRP A 53 -4.89 -0.94 -9.03
CA TRP A 53 -3.76 -0.61 -8.17
C TRP A 53 -3.70 -1.57 -7.00
N VAL A 54 -2.49 -1.98 -6.66
CA VAL A 54 -2.19 -2.81 -5.51
C VAL A 54 -1.23 -2.05 -4.61
N LEU A 55 -1.67 -1.74 -3.40
CA LEU A 55 -0.78 -1.30 -2.31
C LEU A 55 -0.41 -2.53 -1.50
N MET A 56 0.87 -2.90 -1.54
CA MET A 56 1.43 -3.99 -0.74
C MET A 56 2.28 -3.42 0.39
N ILE A 57 2.17 -3.97 1.58
CA ILE A 57 2.92 -3.54 2.76
C ILE A 57 3.32 -4.74 3.62
N GLY A 58 4.56 -4.75 4.09
CA GLY A 58 5.01 -5.66 5.14
C GLY A 58 4.39 -5.26 6.48
N GLY A 59 4.01 -6.24 7.28
CA GLY A 59 3.41 -6.01 8.60
C GLY A 59 3.57 -7.20 9.55
N ASN A 60 3.22 -6.98 10.81
CA ASN A 60 3.11 -8.01 11.83
C ASN A 60 1.66 -8.49 11.92
N GLY A 61 1.39 -9.70 11.40
CA GLY A 61 0.05 -10.27 11.31
C GLY A 61 -0.51 -10.86 12.61
N PHE A 62 0.06 -10.56 13.78
CA PHE A 62 -0.36 -11.13 15.07
C PHE A 62 -1.87 -10.99 15.33
N ASN A 63 -2.46 -9.82 15.06
CA ASN A 63 -3.90 -9.58 15.23
C ASN A 63 -4.79 -10.40 14.28
N TYR A 64 -4.19 -11.00 13.25
CA TYR A 64 -4.82 -11.87 12.27
C TYR A 64 -4.48 -13.35 12.50
N GLY A 65 -3.77 -13.69 13.59
CA GLY A 65 -3.32 -15.06 13.86
C GLY A 65 -2.13 -15.51 12.98
N LEU A 66 -1.42 -14.55 12.39
CA LEU A 66 -0.31 -14.78 11.46
C LEU A 66 1.02 -14.27 12.04
N THR A 67 2.13 -14.62 11.39
CA THR A 67 3.46 -14.07 11.68
C THR A 67 3.71 -12.77 10.91
N THR A 68 4.95 -12.30 10.89
CA THR A 68 5.37 -11.27 9.92
C THR A 68 5.14 -11.77 8.50
N GLY A 69 4.64 -10.91 7.63
CA GLY A 69 4.35 -11.24 6.24
C GLY A 69 3.98 -10.00 5.42
N SER A 70 3.66 -10.24 4.15
CA SER A 70 3.17 -9.21 3.25
C SER A 70 1.65 -9.19 3.24
N SER A 71 1.08 -8.01 3.43
CA SER A 71 -0.35 -7.75 3.25
C SER A 71 -0.56 -6.86 2.04
N TYR A 72 -1.73 -6.94 1.42
CA TYR A 72 -2.05 -6.13 0.25
C TYR A 72 -3.50 -5.67 0.22
N PHE A 73 -3.71 -4.59 -0.54
CA PHE A 73 -4.97 -3.93 -0.78
C PHE A 73 -5.13 -3.71 -2.26
N VAL A 74 -6.27 -4.09 -2.82
CA VAL A 74 -6.64 -3.75 -4.18
C VAL A 74 -7.51 -2.49 -4.13
N GLY A 75 -7.28 -1.57 -5.05
CA GLY A 75 -8.08 -0.36 -5.16
C GLY A 75 -7.62 0.54 -6.28
N ASP A 76 -7.74 1.85 -6.04
CA ASP A 76 -7.41 2.90 -6.99
C ASP A 76 -6.43 3.91 -6.39
N PHE A 77 -5.57 4.48 -7.23
CA PHE A 77 -4.63 5.54 -6.86
C PHE A 77 -4.79 6.70 -7.83
N ASP A 78 -5.13 7.88 -7.31
CA ASP A 78 -5.41 9.08 -8.12
C ASP A 78 -4.14 9.90 -8.44
N GLY A 79 -2.96 9.41 -8.05
CA GLY A 79 -1.69 10.11 -8.14
C GLY A 79 -1.26 10.80 -6.84
N ARG A 80 -2.15 10.89 -5.84
CA ARG A 80 -1.90 11.53 -4.54
C ARG A 80 -2.39 10.69 -3.36
N GLU A 81 -3.50 9.98 -3.47
CA GLU A 81 -4.14 9.16 -2.45
C GLU A 81 -4.55 7.79 -2.98
N PHE A 82 -4.39 6.76 -2.13
CA PHE A 82 -4.82 5.40 -2.43
C PHE A 82 -6.14 5.08 -1.73
N HIS A 83 -7.13 4.63 -2.50
CA HIS A 83 -8.44 4.24 -2.03
C HIS A 83 -8.60 2.73 -2.11
N ALA A 84 -8.53 2.06 -0.96
CA ALA A 84 -8.71 0.61 -0.88
C ALA A 84 -10.17 0.21 -1.14
N GLU A 85 -10.38 -0.77 -2.00
CA GLU A 85 -11.68 -1.39 -2.27
C GLU A 85 -11.83 -2.73 -1.54
N THR A 86 -10.73 -3.30 -1.05
CA THR A 86 -10.70 -4.57 -0.33
C THR A 86 -10.35 -4.39 1.15
N PRO A 87 -10.80 -5.31 2.04
CA PRO A 87 -10.19 -5.46 3.35
C PRO A 87 -8.74 -5.91 3.21
N VAL A 88 -8.02 -6.03 4.34
CA VAL A 88 -6.67 -6.58 4.32
C VAL A 88 -6.68 -8.02 3.84
N LYS A 89 -5.76 -8.32 2.92
CA LYS A 89 -5.45 -9.67 2.50
C LYS A 89 -3.98 -9.93 2.78
N TRP A 90 -3.67 -11.14 3.22
CA TRP A 90 -2.30 -11.58 3.45
C TRP A 90 -1.86 -12.44 2.28
N LEU A 91 -0.59 -12.27 1.88
CA LEU A 91 0.06 -13.11 0.89
C LEU A 91 0.79 -14.24 1.64
N GLU A 92 0.28 -15.46 1.50
CA GLU A 92 0.85 -16.69 2.07
C GLU A 92 1.37 -17.61 0.97
#